data_AF-A0A8S3TVE2-F1
#
_entry.id   AF-A0A8S3TVE2-F1
#
_cell.length_a   1.000
_cell.length_b   1.000
_cell.length_c   1.000
_cell.angle_alpha   90.00
_cell.angle_beta   90.00
_cell.angle_gamma   90.00
#
_symmetry.space_group_name_H-M   'P 1'
#
loop_
_entity.id
_entity.type
_entity.pdbx_description
1 polymer ?
#
loop_
_entity_poly.entity_id
_entity_poly.type
_entity_poly.pdbx_seq_one_letter_code
_entity_poly.pdbx_strand_id
1 'polypeptide(L)'
;MNIYILVPGVYHKYNASDLNKQQASLKAKLVTVGNLSSHHQGAPGGIIGVHGSRIHMCSAYYVNQFAVHIKGGSVTKANNLAKEFGFINHGQIGTINEHYLFEHHDVRKRSTDPSLHHHSLLSEHPEVHWVEQQYVHRRTKRDLTFNDPEYKNQWYLHEGGKRGTAGTVGYDMNVKRAWEMGYTGKGVIVTILDDGIERDHPDLIKNYDPYASYDVNNKDSDPMPRYDPTNENRHGTRCAGEVSA
;
A
#
# COMPACT_ATOMS: atom_id res chain seq x y z
N MET A 1 -23.72 -8.90 -29.43
CA MET A 1 -22.33 -9.37 -29.26
C MET A 1 -21.41 -8.29 -29.80
N ASN A 2 -20.78 -7.50 -28.93
CA ASN A 2 -19.92 -6.37 -29.31
C ASN A 2 -18.58 -6.45 -28.53
N ILE A 3 -17.51 -5.95 -29.14
CA ILE A 3 -16.08 -6.26 -28.93
C ILE A 3 -15.26 -4.93 -28.82
N TYR A 4 -14.45 -4.78 -27.75
CA TYR A 4 -13.14 -4.07 -27.49
C TYR A 4 -12.89 -2.57 -27.92
N ILE A 5 -11.98 -1.70 -27.39
CA ILE A 5 -10.97 -1.59 -26.29
C ILE A 5 -10.40 -0.12 -26.23
N LEU A 6 -9.92 0.34 -25.04
CA LEU A 6 -8.92 1.39 -24.66
C LEU A 6 -8.81 2.77 -25.39
N VAL A 7 -8.63 3.83 -24.58
CA VAL A 7 -7.92 5.07 -24.98
C VAL A 7 -6.86 5.46 -23.93
N PRO A 8 -5.55 5.41 -24.25
CA PRO A 8 -4.65 6.51 -23.95
C PRO A 8 -4.56 7.41 -25.19
N GLY A 9 -4.46 8.72 -24.97
CA GLY A 9 -4.63 9.81 -25.95
C GLY A 9 -4.24 9.53 -27.41
N VAL A 10 -5.15 9.98 -28.29
CA VAL A 10 -5.12 10.04 -29.76
C VAL A 10 -3.73 9.98 -30.42
N TYR A 11 -3.50 8.95 -31.24
CA TYR A 11 -2.38 8.87 -32.18
C TYR A 11 -2.72 9.55 -33.52
N HIS A 12 -2.04 10.65 -33.83
CA HIS A 12 -1.60 10.94 -35.19
C HIS A 12 -0.09 10.68 -35.28
N LYS A 13 0.35 9.97 -36.32
CA LYS A 13 1.76 9.63 -36.55
C LYS A 13 2.59 10.89 -36.82
N TYR A 14 3.54 11.20 -35.95
CA TYR A 14 4.68 12.07 -36.23
C TYR A 14 5.97 11.46 -35.68
N ASN A 15 7.09 11.64 -36.41
CA ASN A 15 8.37 10.97 -36.17
C ASN A 15 9.13 11.52 -34.94
N ALA A 16 10.04 10.69 -34.41
CA ALA A 16 10.72 10.80 -33.12
C ALA A 16 11.65 12.03 -32.90
N SER A 17 11.70 13.00 -33.81
CA SER A 17 12.55 14.21 -33.68
C SER A 17 11.87 15.38 -32.96
N ASP A 18 10.55 15.35 -32.77
CA ASP A 18 9.80 16.48 -32.18
C ASP A 18 9.62 16.39 -30.64
N LEU A 19 10.03 15.27 -30.03
CA LEU A 19 9.89 15.02 -28.59
C LEU A 19 10.77 15.91 -27.70
N ASN A 20 11.83 16.53 -28.24
CA ASN A 20 12.81 17.25 -27.42
C ASN A 20 12.51 18.75 -27.19
N LYS A 21 11.45 19.32 -27.79
CA LYS A 21 11.13 20.75 -27.61
C LYS A 21 10.02 21.04 -26.60
N GLN A 22 9.12 20.08 -26.30
CA GLN A 22 8.03 20.29 -25.33
C GLN A 22 8.35 19.86 -23.89
N GLN A 23 9.30 18.95 -23.65
CA GLN A 23 9.73 18.62 -22.28
C GLN A 23 10.44 19.81 -21.58
N ALA A 24 11.03 20.73 -22.34
CA ALA A 24 11.66 21.94 -21.79
C ALA A 24 10.64 22.98 -21.28
N SER A 25 9.43 23.03 -21.83
CA SER A 25 8.41 24.00 -21.41
C SER A 25 7.63 23.58 -20.15
N LEU A 26 7.53 22.28 -19.88
CA LEU A 26 6.82 21.75 -18.70
C LEU A 26 7.67 21.77 -17.43
N LYS A 27 9.01 21.72 -17.54
CA LYS A 27 9.91 21.95 -16.39
C LYS A 27 9.93 23.42 -15.92
N ALA A 28 9.60 24.39 -16.77
CA ALA A 28 9.56 25.81 -16.39
C ALA A 28 8.29 26.18 -15.58
N LYS A 29 7.19 25.43 -15.72
CA LYS A 29 5.94 25.71 -15.00
C LYS A 29 5.86 25.09 -13.60
N LEU A 30 6.71 24.10 -13.28
CA LEU A 30 6.77 23.50 -11.95
C LEU A 30 7.75 24.22 -10.98
N VAL A 31 8.59 25.14 -11.47
CA VAL A 31 9.59 25.86 -10.66
C VAL A 31 9.09 27.24 -10.17
N THR A 32 7.97 27.75 -10.70
CA THR A 32 7.55 29.15 -10.48
C THR A 32 6.43 29.32 -9.43
N VAL A 33 6.05 28.28 -8.68
CA VAL A 33 5.01 28.41 -7.64
C VAL A 33 5.55 27.90 -6.30
N GLY A 34 6.28 28.76 -5.59
CA GLY A 34 6.78 28.45 -4.25
C GLY A 34 7.95 29.30 -3.79
N ASN A 35 7.88 30.62 -3.97
CA ASN A 35 8.83 31.53 -3.35
C ASN A 35 8.08 32.79 -2.89
N LEU A 36 7.79 32.89 -1.60
CA LEU A 36 7.55 34.16 -0.91
C LEU A 36 7.99 34.00 0.55
N SER A 37 9.09 34.67 0.83
CA SER A 37 9.75 34.88 2.11
C SER A 37 8.99 35.89 2.99
N SER A 38 9.07 35.71 4.31
CA SER A 38 9.24 36.85 5.23
C SER A 38 10.00 36.42 6.50
N HIS A 39 11.25 36.91 6.60
CA HIS A 39 12.03 37.10 7.84
C HIS A 39 11.31 38.14 8.75
N HIS A 40 11.48 38.22 10.09
CA HIS A 40 12.74 38.40 10.82
C HIS A 40 12.56 38.35 12.37
N GLN A 41 13.59 37.83 13.08
CA GLN A 41 14.14 38.17 14.43
C GLN A 41 13.23 38.07 15.68
N GLY A 42 13.63 37.60 16.88
CA GLY A 42 14.91 37.21 17.51
C GLY A 42 14.65 36.71 18.96
N ALA A 43 15.61 36.00 19.56
CA ALA A 43 15.63 35.33 20.88
C ALA A 43 15.57 36.32 22.10
N PRO A 44 15.69 35.94 23.42
CA PRO A 44 15.92 34.62 24.07
C PRO A 44 15.17 34.32 25.40
N GLY A 45 15.29 33.08 25.91
CA GLY A 45 15.34 32.75 27.35
C GLY A 45 14.02 32.55 28.14
N GLY A 46 13.86 31.39 28.80
CA GLY A 46 12.81 31.18 29.80
C GLY A 46 12.56 29.72 30.16
N ILE A 47 12.85 29.37 31.41
CA ILE A 47 12.76 28.06 32.05
C ILE A 47 11.33 27.88 32.61
N ILE A 48 11.00 26.67 33.10
CA ILE A 48 9.77 26.22 33.83
C ILE A 48 8.69 25.69 32.86
N GLY A 49 8.03 24.55 33.06
CA GLY A 49 8.04 23.55 34.10
C GLY A 49 7.26 22.31 33.65
N VAL A 50 7.54 21.22 34.34
CA VAL A 50 7.04 19.85 34.18
C VAL A 50 5.51 19.81 34.07
N HIS A 51 4.96 19.01 33.14
CA HIS A 51 3.76 18.20 33.38
C HIS A 51 3.74 17.01 32.41
N GLY A 52 3.76 15.81 32.99
CA GLY A 52 3.88 14.55 32.27
C GLY A 52 2.72 14.30 31.33
N SER A 53 3.01 14.30 30.04
CA SER A 53 2.18 13.64 29.04
C SER A 53 2.87 12.33 28.70
N ARG A 54 2.38 11.22 29.26
CA ARG A 54 2.69 9.87 28.80
C ARG A 54 2.24 9.76 27.35
N ILE A 55 3.16 10.09 26.44
CA ILE A 55 3.09 9.66 25.06
C ILE A 55 3.00 8.15 25.14
N HIS A 56 1.87 7.56 24.76
CA HIS A 56 1.79 6.12 24.58
C HIS A 56 2.64 5.77 23.36
N MET A 57 3.97 5.76 23.53
CA MET A 57 4.85 5.10 22.60
C MET A 57 4.41 3.65 22.60
N CYS A 58 3.90 3.22 21.45
CA CYS A 58 3.68 1.82 21.16
C CYS A 58 5.00 1.10 21.44
N SER A 59 5.09 0.40 22.58
CA SER A 59 6.29 -0.31 23.02
C SER A 59 6.74 -1.28 21.93
N ALA A 60 7.79 -0.93 21.19
CA ALA A 60 8.47 -1.88 20.32
C ALA A 60 9.16 -2.91 21.22
N TYR A 61 8.78 -4.17 21.10
CA TYR A 61 9.48 -5.25 21.83
C TYR A 61 10.65 -5.72 20.99
N TYR A 62 11.86 -5.33 21.35
CA TYR A 62 13.09 -5.83 20.74
C TYR A 62 13.29 -7.31 21.04
N VAL A 63 13.81 -8.04 20.07
CA VAL A 63 14.19 -9.45 20.20
C VAL A 63 15.70 -9.60 20.15
N ASN A 64 16.20 -10.80 20.41
CA ASN A 64 17.64 -11.10 20.47
C ASN A 64 18.28 -11.35 19.09
N GLN A 65 17.61 -10.90 18.02
CA GLN A 65 18.02 -11.11 16.65
C GLN A 65 18.39 -9.79 15.98
N PHE A 66 19.33 -9.85 15.04
CA PHE A 66 19.90 -8.71 14.35
C PHE A 66 19.97 -9.02 12.86
N ALA A 67 19.45 -8.13 12.02
CA ALA A 67 19.68 -8.20 10.58
C ALA A 67 21.00 -7.48 10.28
N VAL A 68 21.88 -8.13 9.53
CA VAL A 68 23.23 -7.65 9.26
C VAL A 68 23.49 -7.69 7.76
N HIS A 69 23.89 -6.56 7.17
CA HIS A 69 24.33 -6.49 5.77
C HIS A 69 25.86 -6.55 5.72
N ILE A 70 26.39 -7.59 5.07
CA ILE A 70 27.82 -7.82 4.92
C ILE A 70 28.18 -7.71 3.43
N LYS A 71 28.86 -6.63 3.03
CA LYS A 71 29.14 -6.36 1.62
C LYS A 71 30.07 -7.43 1.01
N GLY A 72 29.69 -8.00 -0.14
CA GLY A 72 30.39 -9.15 -0.71
C GLY A 72 30.41 -10.35 0.24
N GLY A 73 29.40 -10.44 1.10
CA GLY A 73 29.25 -11.48 2.11
C GLY A 73 28.95 -12.83 1.47
N SER A 74 29.68 -13.85 1.93
CA SER A 74 29.31 -15.25 1.71
C SER A 74 28.83 -15.84 3.03
N VAL A 75 28.14 -16.98 2.97
CA VAL A 75 27.72 -17.72 4.17
C VAL A 75 28.91 -17.97 5.11
N THR A 76 30.08 -18.29 4.56
CA THR A 76 31.31 -18.49 5.34
C THR A 76 31.76 -17.21 6.05
N LYS A 77 31.74 -16.05 5.37
CA LYS A 77 32.08 -14.77 6.00
C LYS A 77 31.10 -14.42 7.12
N ALA A 78 29.81 -14.57 6.87
CA ALA A 78 28.77 -14.32 7.87
C ALA A 78 28.93 -15.23 9.10
N ASN A 79 29.28 -16.51 8.90
CA ASN A 79 29.57 -17.44 10.00
C ASN A 79 30.80 -17.03 10.82
N ASN A 80 31.87 -16.61 10.15
CA ASN A 80 33.09 -16.16 10.84
C ASN A 80 32.83 -14.90 11.67
N LEU A 81 32.16 -13.92 11.07
CA LEU A 81 31.82 -12.65 11.74
C LEU A 81 30.87 -12.85 12.91
N ALA A 82 29.85 -13.71 12.75
CA ALA A 82 28.97 -14.07 13.85
C ALA A 82 29.77 -14.71 15.00
N LYS A 83 30.64 -15.68 14.70
CA LYS A 83 31.45 -16.38 15.69
C LYS A 83 32.43 -15.46 16.42
N GLU A 84 33.03 -14.50 15.72
CA GLU A 84 33.95 -13.51 16.28
C GLU A 84 33.32 -12.71 17.43
N PHE A 85 32.06 -12.30 17.26
CA PHE A 85 31.32 -11.51 18.24
C PHE A 85 30.34 -12.32 19.10
N GLY A 86 30.42 -13.66 19.09
CA GLY A 86 29.56 -14.53 19.92
C GLY A 86 28.11 -14.70 19.44
N PHE A 87 27.81 -14.28 18.21
CA PHE A 87 26.50 -14.48 17.57
C PHE A 87 26.39 -15.85 16.89
N ILE A 88 25.16 -16.30 16.74
CA ILE A 88 24.75 -17.45 15.92
C ILE A 88 24.20 -16.90 14.61
N ASN A 89 24.76 -17.33 13.47
CA ASN A 89 24.22 -16.99 12.16
C ASN A 89 23.12 -17.99 11.75
N HIS A 90 21.92 -17.49 11.47
CA HIS A 90 20.77 -18.26 10.97
C HIS A 90 20.72 -18.34 9.44
N GLY A 91 21.66 -17.70 8.74
CA GLY A 91 21.75 -17.70 7.29
C GLY A 91 21.12 -16.46 6.66
N GLN A 92 20.97 -16.50 5.33
CA GLN A 92 20.49 -15.37 4.55
C GLN A 92 19.01 -15.10 4.82
N ILE A 93 18.65 -13.81 4.91
CA ILE A 93 17.27 -13.35 5.08
C ILE A 93 16.54 -13.45 3.74
N GLY A 94 15.87 -14.57 3.51
CA GLY A 94 15.08 -14.80 2.30
C GLY A 94 15.89 -14.59 1.01
N THR A 95 15.33 -13.83 0.08
CA THR A 95 15.97 -13.51 -1.22
C THR A 95 16.84 -12.23 -1.17
N ILE A 96 17.02 -11.63 0.00
CA ILE A 96 17.80 -10.40 0.14
C ILE A 96 19.28 -10.78 0.18
N ASN A 97 19.97 -10.51 -0.92
CA ASN A 97 21.39 -10.82 -1.06
C ASN A 97 22.22 -10.12 0.02
N GLU A 98 23.25 -10.81 0.52
CA GLU A 98 24.23 -10.27 1.49
C GLU A 98 23.66 -9.89 2.87
N HIS A 99 22.38 -10.19 3.13
CA HIS A 99 21.73 -9.90 4.41
C HIS A 99 21.55 -11.18 5.21
N TYR A 100 22.04 -11.18 6.45
CA TYR A 100 22.05 -12.35 7.33
C TYR A 100 21.32 -12.06 8.64
N LEU A 101 20.69 -13.09 9.19
CA LEU A 101 20.04 -13.00 10.49
C LEU A 101 20.96 -13.56 11.57
N PHE A 102 21.40 -12.72 12.48
CA PHE A 102 22.22 -13.11 13.61
C PHE A 102 21.38 -13.17 14.88
N GLU A 103 21.73 -14.04 15.82
CA GLU A 103 21.13 -14.13 17.15
C GLU A 103 22.21 -14.13 18.22
N HIS A 104 22.01 -13.39 19.32
CA HIS A 104 22.90 -13.42 20.47
C HIS A 104 22.19 -13.95 21.70
N HIS A 105 22.82 -14.89 22.42
CA HIS A 105 22.20 -15.55 23.57
C HIS A 105 22.14 -14.67 24.82
N ASP A 106 23.08 -13.73 24.99
CA ASP A 106 23.06 -12.76 26.09
C ASP A 106 22.08 -11.61 25.89
N VAL A 107 21.51 -11.48 24.68
CA VAL A 107 20.44 -10.51 24.43
C VAL A 107 19.11 -11.16 24.80
N ARG A 108 18.28 -10.44 25.55
CA ARG A 108 16.96 -10.93 25.95
C ARG A 108 16.08 -11.16 24.72
N LYS A 109 15.41 -12.31 24.67
CA LYS A 109 14.45 -12.66 23.60
C LYS A 109 13.26 -11.70 23.49
N ARG A 110 13.00 -10.94 24.55
CA ARG A 110 12.00 -9.87 24.58
C ARG A 110 12.47 -8.76 25.52
N SER A 111 12.60 -7.55 24.99
CA SER A 111 13.04 -6.37 25.73
C SER A 111 12.25 -5.14 25.27
N THR A 112 12.01 -4.19 26.17
CA THR A 112 11.52 -2.84 25.80
C THR A 112 12.65 -1.93 25.35
N ASP A 113 13.89 -2.28 25.69
CA ASP A 113 15.10 -1.52 25.38
C ASP A 113 15.95 -2.24 24.34
N PRO A 114 16.52 -1.50 23.36
CA PRO A 114 17.45 -2.07 22.41
C PRO A 114 18.78 -2.43 23.07
N SER A 115 19.49 -3.40 22.50
CA SER A 115 20.83 -3.77 22.91
C SER A 115 21.87 -2.97 22.15
N LEU A 116 22.10 -1.74 22.61
CA LEU A 116 23.06 -0.82 21.98
C LEU A 116 24.48 -1.39 21.93
N HIS A 117 24.90 -2.11 22.98
CA HIS A 117 26.22 -2.74 23.02
C HIS A 117 26.45 -3.72 21.85
N HIS A 118 25.53 -4.65 21.64
CA HIS A 118 25.64 -5.67 20.58
C HIS A 118 25.45 -5.05 19.18
N HIS A 119 24.62 -4.01 19.08
CA HIS A 119 24.50 -3.22 17.86
C HIS A 119 25.84 -2.55 17.49
N SER A 120 26.47 -1.86 18.46
CA SER A 120 27.77 -1.20 18.26
C SER A 120 28.85 -2.18 17.81
N LEU A 121 28.98 -3.34 18.47
CA LEU A 121 29.95 -4.39 18.11
C LEU A 121 29.89 -4.77 16.63
N LEU A 122 28.68 -4.95 16.10
CA LEU A 122 28.49 -5.28 14.68
C LEU A 122 28.68 -4.06 13.79
N SER A 123 28.13 -2.90 14.15
CA SER A 123 28.16 -1.69 13.31
C SER A 123 29.56 -1.10 13.11
N GLU A 124 30.47 -1.33 14.06
CA GLU A 124 31.85 -0.83 14.01
C GLU A 124 32.77 -1.75 13.20
N HIS A 125 32.33 -2.95 12.84
CA HIS A 125 33.13 -3.89 12.07
C HIS A 125 33.23 -3.47 10.59
N PRO A 126 34.44 -3.43 9.99
CA PRO A 126 34.65 -2.85 8.64
C PRO A 126 33.92 -3.60 7.51
N GLU A 127 33.60 -4.88 7.69
CA GLU A 127 32.82 -5.65 6.71
C GLU A 127 31.30 -5.49 6.86
N VAL A 128 30.83 -4.93 7.99
CA VAL A 128 29.40 -4.70 8.24
C VAL A 128 29.04 -3.32 7.73
N HIS A 129 28.14 -3.26 6.76
CA HIS A 129 27.69 -2.00 6.19
C HIS A 129 26.45 -1.46 6.90
N TRP A 130 25.64 -2.35 7.46
CA TRP A 130 24.43 -2.00 8.19
C TRP A 130 24.04 -3.12 9.16
N VAL A 131 23.51 -2.72 10.32
CA VAL A 131 22.93 -3.63 11.30
C VAL A 131 21.67 -3.02 11.91
N GLU A 132 20.67 -3.85 12.18
CA GLU A 132 19.46 -3.43 12.88
C GLU A 132 18.97 -4.54 13.80
N GLN A 133 18.73 -4.21 15.06
CA GLN A 133 18.11 -5.15 15.98
C GLN A 133 16.63 -5.32 15.63
N GLN A 134 16.20 -6.57 15.53
CA GLN A 134 14.82 -6.89 15.19
C GLN A 134 13.89 -6.55 16.36
N TYR A 135 12.70 -6.07 16.04
CA TYR A 135 11.64 -5.80 17.01
C TYR A 135 10.30 -6.31 16.49
N VAL A 136 9.40 -6.63 17.42
CA VAL A 136 8.07 -7.14 17.11
C VAL A 136 7.22 -5.99 16.60
N HIS A 137 6.84 -6.06 15.32
CA HIS A 137 5.79 -5.19 14.79
C HIS A 137 4.44 -5.59 15.39
N ARG A 138 3.77 -4.65 16.06
CA ARG A 138 2.40 -4.85 16.54
C ARG A 138 1.44 -4.78 15.35
N ARG A 139 0.85 -5.92 14.98
CA ARG A 139 -0.28 -5.94 14.05
C ARG A 139 -1.53 -5.40 14.74
N THR A 140 -1.81 -4.12 14.55
CA THR A 140 -3.10 -3.54 14.92
C THR A 140 -4.14 -3.95 13.89
N LYS A 141 -5.20 -4.63 14.31
CA LYS A 141 -6.37 -4.85 13.45
C LYS A 141 -6.99 -3.47 13.18
N ARG A 142 -6.90 -3.00 11.94
CA ARG A 142 -7.67 -1.83 11.51
C ARG A 142 -9.08 -2.36 11.31
N ASP A 143 -9.96 -2.19 12.30
CA ASP A 143 -11.36 -2.53 12.09
C ASP A 143 -11.93 -1.51 11.09
N LEU A 144 -12.06 -1.96 9.84
CA LEU A 144 -12.84 -1.27 8.83
C LEU A 144 -14.30 -1.29 9.30
N THR A 145 -14.90 -0.11 9.46
CA THR A 145 -16.33 0.01 9.72
C THR A 145 -17.03 0.11 8.37
N PHE A 146 -17.79 -0.92 8.03
CA PHE A 146 -18.63 -0.94 6.83
C PHE A 146 -19.99 -0.34 7.19
N ASN A 147 -20.42 0.65 6.41
CA ASN A 147 -21.69 1.35 6.59
C ASN A 147 -22.82 0.77 5.73
N ASP A 148 -22.53 -0.23 4.90
CA ASP A 148 -23.53 -0.97 4.12
C ASP A 148 -24.25 -2.00 5.03
N PRO A 149 -25.57 -1.88 5.24
CA PRO A 149 -26.37 -2.82 6.02
C PRO A 149 -26.36 -4.26 5.49
N GLU A 150 -26.17 -4.42 4.17
CA GLU A 150 -26.15 -5.70 3.46
C GLU A 150 -24.75 -6.29 3.35
N TYR A 151 -23.71 -5.59 3.80
CA TYR A 151 -22.32 -6.07 3.78
C TYR A 151 -22.21 -7.49 4.32
N LYS A 152 -22.88 -7.80 5.44
CA LYS A 152 -22.92 -9.13 6.09
C LYS A 152 -23.41 -10.28 5.19
N ASN A 153 -24.11 -9.97 4.10
CA ASN A 153 -24.64 -10.93 3.14
C ASN A 153 -23.74 -11.07 1.91
N GLN A 154 -22.73 -10.20 1.73
CA GLN A 154 -21.76 -10.22 0.64
C GLN A 154 -20.59 -11.17 0.96
N TRP A 155 -20.91 -12.45 1.12
CA TRP A 155 -20.00 -13.51 1.59
C TRP A 155 -18.64 -13.55 0.87
N TYR A 156 -18.62 -13.15 -0.40
CA TYR A 156 -17.44 -13.13 -1.28
C TYR A 156 -16.43 -12.01 -0.94
N LEU A 157 -16.80 -11.02 -0.12
CA LEU A 157 -15.92 -9.93 0.32
C LEU A 157 -15.26 -10.16 1.68
N HIS A 158 -15.93 -10.87 2.61
CA HIS A 158 -15.54 -10.82 4.03
C HIS A 158 -15.58 -12.14 4.81
N GLU A 159 -16.18 -13.22 4.28
CA GLU A 159 -16.59 -14.34 5.14
C GLU A 159 -16.39 -15.76 4.61
N GLY A 160 -15.48 -15.98 3.66
CA GLY A 160 -14.93 -17.30 3.33
C GLY A 160 -15.95 -18.43 3.19
N GLY A 161 -17.16 -18.14 2.71
CA GLY A 161 -18.27 -19.08 2.60
C GLY A 161 -18.80 -19.58 3.96
N LYS A 162 -19.54 -18.75 4.71
CA LYS A 162 -20.39 -19.23 5.81
C LYS A 162 -21.85 -18.79 5.67
N ARG A 163 -22.56 -19.42 4.74
CA ARG A 163 -24.00 -19.73 4.90
C ARG A 163 -24.41 -20.88 3.97
N GLY A 164 -24.71 -22.03 4.57
CA GLY A 164 -25.35 -23.18 3.91
C GLY A 164 -24.42 -24.01 3.03
N THR A 165 -24.06 -25.20 3.51
CA THR A 165 -23.39 -26.31 2.78
C THR A 165 -21.92 -26.07 2.35
N ALA A 166 -21.01 -26.79 3.04
CA ALA A 166 -19.55 -26.94 2.81
C ALA A 166 -18.71 -25.66 2.97
N GLY A 167 -18.46 -25.16 4.18
CA GLY A 167 -17.58 -25.85 5.14
C GLY A 167 -16.08 -25.69 4.85
N THR A 168 -15.68 -24.91 3.83
CA THR A 168 -14.27 -24.78 3.46
C THR A 168 -13.82 -23.32 3.58
N VAL A 169 -12.87 -23.07 4.49
CA VAL A 169 -12.28 -21.75 4.74
C VAL A 169 -11.51 -21.28 3.50
N GLY A 170 -11.75 -20.04 3.03
CA GLY A 170 -10.88 -19.37 2.04
C GLY A 170 -11.42 -19.23 0.61
N TYR A 171 -12.73 -19.30 0.39
CA TYR A 171 -13.34 -19.09 -0.94
C TYR A 171 -13.78 -17.64 -1.21
N ASP A 172 -13.48 -16.70 -0.30
CA ASP A 172 -13.67 -15.28 -0.55
C ASP A 172 -12.48 -14.67 -1.33
N MET A 173 -12.68 -13.50 -1.93
CA MET A 173 -11.65 -12.80 -2.70
C MET A 173 -10.61 -12.08 -1.82
N ASN A 174 -10.63 -12.27 -0.50
CA ASN A 174 -9.79 -11.59 0.49
C ASN A 174 -9.86 -10.04 0.42
N VAL A 175 -10.96 -9.48 -0.07
CA VAL A 175 -11.13 -8.03 -0.29
C VAL A 175 -10.96 -7.24 1.01
N LYS A 176 -11.58 -7.71 2.10
CA LYS A 176 -11.43 -7.10 3.43
C LYS A 176 -9.96 -6.94 3.84
N ARG A 177 -9.12 -7.93 3.54
CA ARG A 177 -7.68 -7.87 3.88
C ARG A 177 -6.94 -6.85 3.02
N ALA A 178 -7.28 -6.73 1.74
CA ALA A 178 -6.70 -5.71 0.85
C ALA A 178 -7.05 -4.30 1.33
N TRP A 179 -8.31 -4.07 1.73
CA TRP A 179 -8.73 -2.80 2.33
C TRP A 179 -8.05 -2.51 3.67
N GLU A 180 -7.86 -3.53 4.53
CA GLU A 180 -7.10 -3.37 5.79
C GLU A 180 -5.63 -2.97 5.54
N MET A 181 -5.07 -3.34 4.39
CA MET A 181 -3.74 -2.93 3.94
C MET A 181 -3.72 -1.53 3.32
N GLY A 182 -4.88 -0.92 3.06
CA GLY A 182 -5.02 0.41 2.46
C GLY A 182 -5.24 0.40 0.95
N TYR A 183 -5.41 -0.77 0.33
CA TYR A 183 -5.66 -0.88 -1.11
C TYR A 183 -7.15 -0.81 -1.41
N THR A 184 -7.68 0.38 -1.67
CA THR A 184 -9.13 0.59 -1.88
C THR A 184 -9.54 0.79 -3.33
N GLY A 185 -8.59 0.89 -4.26
CA GLY A 185 -8.86 1.29 -5.65
C GLY A 185 -9.05 2.80 -5.85
N LYS A 186 -8.94 3.62 -4.80
CA LYS A 186 -9.06 5.08 -4.92
C LYS A 186 -8.01 5.64 -5.90
N GLY A 187 -8.48 6.39 -6.90
CA GLY A 187 -7.65 6.96 -7.96
C GLY A 187 -7.41 6.02 -9.15
N VAL A 188 -7.98 4.81 -9.12
CA VAL A 188 -8.02 3.89 -10.27
C VAL A 188 -9.37 4.06 -10.98
N ILE A 189 -9.33 4.22 -12.29
CA ILE A 189 -10.53 4.25 -13.15
C ILE A 189 -10.72 2.86 -13.74
N VAL A 190 -11.93 2.31 -13.60
CA VAL A 190 -12.31 1.01 -14.16
C VAL A 190 -13.43 1.23 -15.17
N THR A 191 -13.22 0.79 -16.41
CA THR A 191 -14.25 0.82 -17.46
C THR A 191 -14.90 -0.55 -17.56
N ILE A 192 -16.23 -0.58 -17.51
CA ILE A 192 -17.05 -1.78 -17.65
C ILE A 192 -17.75 -1.71 -19.01
N LEU A 193 -17.52 -2.71 -19.86
CA LEU A 193 -18.17 -2.81 -21.17
C LEU A 193 -19.43 -3.67 -21.04
N ASP A 194 -20.58 -3.01 -20.93
CA ASP A 194 -21.84 -3.66 -20.60
C ASP A 194 -23.06 -2.94 -21.20
N ASP A 195 -24.26 -3.30 -20.72
CA ASP A 195 -25.56 -2.80 -21.18
C ASP A 195 -25.96 -1.41 -20.64
N GLY A 196 -25.13 -0.81 -19.79
CA GLY A 196 -25.33 0.52 -19.21
C GLY A 196 -25.00 0.56 -17.72
N ILE A 197 -25.06 1.75 -17.12
CA ILE A 197 -24.89 1.96 -15.68
C ILE A 197 -25.90 3.00 -15.20
N GLU A 198 -26.63 2.66 -14.14
CA GLU A 198 -27.46 3.62 -13.40
C GLU A 198 -26.55 4.62 -12.67
N ARG A 199 -26.14 5.68 -13.38
CA ARG A 199 -25.18 6.67 -12.88
C ARG A 199 -25.67 7.44 -11.64
N ASP A 200 -26.97 7.42 -11.39
CA ASP A 200 -27.63 8.05 -10.24
C ASP A 200 -28.02 7.05 -9.12
N HIS A 201 -27.65 5.77 -9.24
CA HIS A 201 -27.85 4.79 -8.17
C HIS A 201 -27.14 5.26 -6.88
N PRO A 202 -27.80 5.24 -5.70
CA PRO A 202 -27.26 5.82 -4.47
C PRO A 202 -25.91 5.24 -4.03
N ASP A 203 -25.66 3.97 -4.33
CA ASP A 203 -24.39 3.29 -4.04
C ASP A 203 -23.30 3.58 -5.10
N LEU A 204 -23.67 4.00 -6.32
CA LEU A 204 -22.71 4.23 -7.41
C LEU A 204 -22.39 5.70 -7.67
N ILE A 205 -23.31 6.61 -7.35
CA ILE A 205 -23.24 8.03 -7.75
C ILE A 205 -21.95 8.73 -7.29
N LYS A 206 -21.38 8.31 -6.17
CA LYS A 206 -20.12 8.88 -5.65
C LYS A 206 -18.88 8.38 -6.38
N ASN A 207 -18.96 7.21 -6.99
CA ASN A 207 -17.86 6.54 -7.69
C ASN A 207 -18.00 6.59 -9.21
N TYR A 208 -19.14 7.07 -9.73
CA TYR A 208 -19.37 7.31 -11.15
C TYR A 208 -18.44 8.40 -11.71
N ASP A 209 -17.77 8.09 -12.83
CA ASP A 209 -16.97 9.04 -13.57
C ASP A 209 -17.59 9.29 -14.97
N PRO A 210 -18.12 10.51 -15.23
CA PRO A 210 -18.69 10.84 -16.53
C PRO A 210 -17.65 10.88 -17.66
N TYR A 211 -16.37 11.12 -17.37
CA TYR A 211 -15.31 11.13 -18.38
C TYR A 211 -14.86 9.72 -18.78
N ALA A 212 -15.15 8.72 -17.93
CA ALA A 212 -14.90 7.32 -18.20
C ALA A 212 -16.13 6.58 -18.78
N SER A 213 -17.24 7.30 -19.01
CA SER A 213 -18.54 6.75 -19.38
C SER A 213 -19.02 7.27 -20.73
N TYR A 214 -19.51 6.36 -21.57
CA TYR A 214 -19.97 6.70 -22.92
C TYR A 214 -20.93 5.64 -23.46
N ASP A 215 -22.09 6.05 -23.97
CA ASP A 215 -23.01 5.19 -24.70
C ASP A 215 -22.57 5.13 -26.17
N VAL A 216 -21.99 3.99 -26.56
CA VAL A 216 -21.52 3.75 -27.92
C VAL A 216 -22.65 3.54 -28.94
N ASN A 217 -23.84 3.10 -28.49
CA ASN A 217 -24.97 2.84 -29.37
C ASN A 217 -25.59 4.16 -29.83
N ASN A 218 -25.77 5.10 -28.90
CA ASN A 218 -26.32 6.43 -29.19
C ASN A 218 -25.26 7.47 -29.54
N LYS A 219 -24.00 7.17 -29.24
CA LYS A 219 -22.85 8.07 -29.40
C LYS A 219 -22.99 9.33 -28.54
N ASP A 220 -23.38 9.13 -27.28
CA ASP A 220 -23.51 10.21 -26.30
C ASP A 220 -22.83 9.83 -24.98
N SER A 221 -22.80 10.77 -24.04
CA SER A 221 -22.17 10.60 -22.73
C SER A 221 -23.12 10.08 -21.65
N ASP A 222 -24.33 9.62 -22.01
CA ASP A 222 -25.32 9.14 -21.04
C ASP A 222 -25.41 7.61 -21.07
N PRO A 223 -24.70 6.91 -20.18
CA PRO A 223 -24.68 5.45 -20.17
C PRO A 223 -25.90 4.85 -19.44
N MET A 224 -26.95 5.64 -19.16
CA MET A 224 -28.12 5.16 -18.43
C MET A 224 -28.78 3.99 -19.15
N PRO A 225 -29.06 2.89 -18.44
CA PRO A 225 -29.71 1.74 -19.05
C PRO A 225 -31.11 2.13 -19.53
N ARG A 226 -31.49 1.55 -20.66
CA ARG A 226 -32.86 1.68 -21.17
C ARG A 226 -33.71 0.59 -20.57
N TYR A 227 -34.66 0.97 -19.72
CA TYR A 227 -35.67 0.04 -19.22
C TYR A 227 -36.64 -0.32 -20.34
N ASP A 228 -36.47 -1.51 -20.89
CA ASP A 228 -37.42 -2.14 -21.79
C ASP A 228 -38.33 -3.13 -21.00
N PRO A 229 -39.45 -3.58 -21.59
CA PRO A 229 -40.34 -4.55 -20.93
C PRO A 229 -39.65 -5.88 -20.56
N THR A 230 -38.52 -6.18 -21.20
CA THR A 230 -37.73 -7.40 -20.95
C THR A 230 -36.74 -7.25 -19.79
N ASN A 231 -36.47 -6.01 -19.35
CA ASN A 231 -35.58 -5.68 -18.24
C ASN A 231 -34.18 -6.33 -18.36
N GLU A 232 -33.67 -6.36 -19.60
CA GLU A 232 -32.39 -7.00 -19.92
C GLU A 232 -31.20 -6.10 -19.61
N ASN A 233 -31.38 -4.76 -19.71
CA ASN A 233 -30.33 -3.75 -19.54
C ASN A 233 -30.08 -3.41 -18.06
N ARG A 234 -29.72 -4.40 -17.24
CA ARG A 234 -29.45 -4.23 -15.80
C ARG A 234 -28.14 -4.87 -15.36
N HIS A 235 -27.45 -5.52 -16.28
CA HIS A 235 -26.26 -6.31 -16.01
C HIS A 235 -25.09 -5.39 -15.64
N GLY A 236 -24.89 -4.30 -16.38
CA GLY A 236 -23.81 -3.36 -16.17
C GLY A 236 -23.89 -2.62 -14.84
N THR A 237 -25.09 -2.22 -14.40
CA THR A 237 -25.29 -1.65 -13.05
C THR A 237 -24.90 -2.65 -11.96
N ARG A 238 -25.22 -3.94 -12.12
CA ARG A 238 -24.81 -4.98 -11.16
C ARG A 238 -23.31 -5.19 -11.15
N CYS A 239 -22.69 -5.27 -12.34
CA CYS A 239 -21.24 -5.34 -12.46
C CYS A 239 -20.55 -4.12 -11.82
N ALA A 240 -21.10 -2.92 -11.99
CA ALA A 240 -20.59 -1.70 -11.35
C ALA A 240 -20.72 -1.74 -9.82
N GLY A 241 -21.81 -2.32 -9.30
CA GLY A 241 -22.01 -2.56 -7.87
C GLY A 241 -20.92 -3.44 -7.27
N GLU A 242 -20.57 -4.54 -7.93
CA GLU A 242 -19.49 -5.43 -7.46
C GLU A 242 -18.11 -4.75 -7.45
N VAL A 243 -17.90 -3.75 -8.31
CA VAL A 243 -16.63 -3.03 -8.43
C VAL A 243 -16.55 -1.84 -7.47
N SER A 244 -17.66 -1.13 -7.25
CA SER A 244 -17.63 0.25 -6.76
C SER A 244 -18.85 0.74 -5.99
N ALA A 245 -19.64 -0.15 -5.37
CA ALA A 245 -20.65 0.27 -4.38
C ALA A 245 -20.04 0.86 -3.09
#